data_AF-A0A9D1KCR7-F1
#
_entry.id   AF-A0A9D1KCR7-F1
#
_cell.length_a   1.000
_cell.length_b   1.000
_cell.length_c   1.000
_cell.angle_alpha   90.00
_cell.angle_beta   90.00
_cell.angle_gamma   90.00
#
_symmetry.space_group_name_H-M   'P 1'
#
loop_
_entity.id
_entity.type
_entity.pdbx_description
1 polymer ?
#
loop_
_entity_poly.entity_id
_entity_poly.type
_entity_poly.pdbx_seq_one_letter_code
_entity_poly.pdbx_strand_id
1 'polypeptide(L)'
;MKFNDEDENIRRTEEIVKTVAFFVVIIPVIFTVLIITVSSIFTSSNIKYMEKFYILDVNNENKSIIINLIEQEKENISSSSKLYCDSLYRIEYYNMFPDGTHYTIYCNDEENINFGIDKVGDDVLKNYIYENGFTELKTK
;
A
#
# COMPACT_ATOMS: atom_id res chain seq x y z
N MET A 1 -45.49 1.61 -63.61
CA MET A 1 -45.29 0.89 -62.34
C MET A 1 -43.79 0.95 -61.98
N LYS A 2 -43.28 2.16 -61.72
CA LYS A 2 -41.86 2.43 -61.36
C LYS A 2 -41.76 3.36 -60.14
N PHE A 3 -42.77 4.19 -59.93
CA PHE A 3 -42.86 5.12 -58.79
C PHE A 3 -42.92 4.41 -57.43
N ASN A 4 -43.68 3.31 -57.32
CA ASN A 4 -43.78 2.57 -56.05
C ASN A 4 -42.47 1.89 -55.62
N ASP A 5 -41.63 1.46 -56.58
CA ASP A 5 -40.38 0.76 -56.28
C ASP A 5 -39.30 1.74 -55.79
N GLU A 6 -39.30 2.99 -56.28
CA GLU A 6 -38.37 4.03 -55.80
C GLU A 6 -38.74 4.49 -54.38
N ASP A 7 -40.02 4.74 -54.09
CA ASP A 7 -40.49 5.14 -52.77
C ASP A 7 -40.25 4.04 -51.71
N GLU A 8 -40.43 2.77 -52.08
CA GLU A 8 -40.14 1.63 -51.20
C GLU A 8 -38.64 1.49 -50.90
N ASN A 9 -37.78 1.67 -51.90
CA ASN A 9 -36.33 1.64 -51.73
C ASN A 9 -35.80 2.81 -50.88
N ILE A 10 -36.38 4.00 -51.03
CA ILE A 10 -36.06 5.17 -50.19
C ILE A 10 -36.43 4.87 -48.74
N ARG A 11 -37.65 4.38 -48.48
CA ARG A 11 -38.11 4.04 -47.12
C ARG A 11 -37.23 2.97 -46.46
N ARG A 12 -36.86 1.91 -47.19
CA ARG A 12 -35.97 0.87 -46.69
C ARG A 12 -34.57 1.44 -46.37
N THR A 13 -34.08 2.34 -47.20
CA THR A 13 -32.77 2.99 -46.98
C THR A 13 -32.81 3.88 -45.73
N GLU A 14 -33.88 4.63 -45.51
CA GLU A 14 -34.05 5.43 -44.29
C GLU A 14 -34.10 4.58 -43.02
N GLU A 15 -34.79 3.44 -43.05
CA GLU A 15 -34.83 2.50 -41.92
C GLU A 15 -33.45 1.94 -41.61
N ILE A 16 -32.70 1.50 -42.64
CA ILE A 16 -31.33 1.00 -42.48
C ILE A 16 -30.42 2.10 -41.91
N VAL A 17 -30.49 3.33 -42.42
CA VAL A 17 -29.67 4.45 -41.94
C VAL A 17 -29.99 4.78 -40.47
N LYS A 18 -31.27 4.79 -40.07
CA LYS A 18 -31.68 4.99 -38.68
C LYS A 18 -31.15 3.86 -37.77
N THR A 19 -31.24 2.62 -38.22
CA THR A 19 -30.71 1.47 -37.47
C THR A 19 -29.19 1.54 -37.33
N VAL A 20 -28.47 1.87 -38.40
CA VAL A 20 -27.00 2.03 -38.35
C VAL A 20 -26.61 3.19 -37.43
N ALA A 21 -27.28 4.34 -37.53
CA ALA A 21 -27.02 5.49 -36.67
C ALA A 21 -27.24 5.16 -35.18
N PHE A 22 -28.27 4.37 -34.87
CA PHE A 22 -28.53 3.89 -33.50
C PHE A 22 -27.36 3.04 -32.96
N PHE A 23 -26.84 2.09 -33.75
CA PHE A 23 -25.69 1.27 -33.34
C PHE A 23 -24.40 2.08 -33.20
N VAL A 24 -24.16 3.05 -34.08
CA VAL A 24 -22.98 3.93 -34.02
C VAL A 24 -22.96 4.76 -32.73
N VAL A 25 -24.12 5.10 -32.16
CA VAL A 25 -24.19 5.83 -30.88
C VAL A 25 -24.09 4.89 -29.67
N ILE A 26 -24.72 3.71 -29.73
CA ILE A 26 -24.83 2.83 -28.56
C ILE A 26 -23.56 1.99 -28.32
N ILE A 27 -22.92 1.50 -29.39
CA ILE A 27 -21.73 0.65 -29.27
C ILE A 27 -20.61 1.37 -28.51
N PRO A 28 -20.27 2.65 -28.80
CA PRO A 28 -19.27 3.38 -28.03
C PRO A 28 -19.65 3.52 -26.56
N VAL A 29 -20.92 3.82 -26.24
CA VAL A 29 -21.38 3.98 -24.85
C VAL A 29 -21.20 2.68 -24.05
N ILE A 30 -21.57 1.54 -24.63
CA ILE A 30 -21.35 0.22 -24.02
C ILE A 30 -19.86 -0.04 -23.82
N PHE A 31 -19.03 0.32 -24.81
CA PHE A 31 -17.57 0.15 -24.73
C PHE A 31 -16.96 0.99 -23.61
N THR A 32 -17.39 2.25 -23.44
CA THR A 32 -16.93 3.12 -22.36
C THR A 32 -17.30 2.55 -20.99
N VAL A 33 -18.53 2.03 -20.84
CA VAL A 33 -18.97 1.38 -19.60
C VAL A 33 -18.12 0.14 -19.29
N LEU A 34 -17.82 -0.68 -20.31
CA LEU A 34 -16.93 -1.85 -20.17
C LEU A 34 -15.51 -1.47 -19.75
N ILE A 35 -14.94 -0.40 -20.32
CA ILE A 35 -13.61 0.08 -19.93
C ILE A 35 -13.62 0.50 -18.44
N ILE A 36 -14.65 1.22 -18.01
CA ILE A 36 -14.77 1.68 -16.62
C ILE A 36 -14.91 0.50 -15.65
N THR A 37 -15.74 -0.50 -15.98
CA THR A 37 -15.95 -1.68 -15.12
C THR A 37 -14.71 -2.57 -15.04
N VAL A 38 -14.01 -2.80 -16.16
CA VAL A 38 -12.74 -3.56 -16.14
C VAL A 38 -11.67 -2.81 -15.36
N SER A 39 -11.57 -1.49 -15.56
CA SER A 39 -10.60 -0.65 -14.84
C SER A 39 -10.87 -0.70 -13.33
N SER A 40 -12.12 -0.56 -12.89
CA SER A 40 -12.46 -0.57 -11.46
C SER A 40 -12.25 -1.92 -10.79
N ILE A 41 -12.47 -3.04 -11.50
CA ILE A 41 -12.11 -4.38 -11.01
C ILE A 41 -10.59 -4.50 -10.85
N PHE A 42 -9.81 -3.96 -11.79
CA PHE A 42 -8.35 -4.02 -11.73
C PHE A 42 -7.76 -3.17 -10.60
N THR A 43 -8.26 -1.95 -10.36
CA THR A 43 -7.81 -1.12 -9.23
C THR A 43 -8.25 -1.66 -7.88
N SER A 44 -9.43 -2.29 -7.78
CA SER A 44 -9.97 -2.77 -6.51
C SER A 44 -9.40 -4.11 -6.05
N SER A 45 -8.87 -4.94 -6.96
CA SER A 45 -8.56 -6.34 -6.63
C SER A 45 -7.11 -6.66 -6.27
N ASN A 46 -6.10 -5.80 -6.50
CA ASN A 46 -4.70 -6.27 -6.39
C ASN A 46 -3.61 -5.28 -5.96
N ILE A 47 -3.92 -4.06 -5.49
CA ILE A 47 -2.86 -3.22 -4.90
C ILE A 47 -2.65 -3.64 -3.45
N LYS A 48 -2.01 -4.79 -3.27
CA LYS A 48 -1.35 -5.14 -2.01
C LYS A 48 -0.21 -4.15 -1.83
N TYR A 49 -0.40 -3.13 -1.00
CA TYR A 49 0.66 -2.22 -0.65
C TYR A 49 1.72 -3.02 0.12
N MET A 50 2.86 -3.23 -0.53
CA MET A 50 4.03 -3.84 0.11
C MET A 50 4.72 -2.75 0.92
N GLU A 51 4.64 -2.83 2.24
CA GLU A 51 5.40 -1.95 3.11
C GLU A 51 6.82 -2.55 3.27
N LYS A 52 7.83 -1.69 3.15
CA LYS A 52 9.24 -2.07 3.34
C LYS A 52 9.56 -1.99 4.83
N PHE A 53 9.87 -3.14 5.42
CA PHE A 53 10.33 -3.25 6.80
C PHE A 53 11.83 -3.46 6.84
N TYR A 54 12.45 -2.90 7.87
CA TYR A 54 13.84 -3.14 8.21
C TYR A 54 13.85 -3.91 9.53
N ILE A 55 14.58 -5.02 9.54
CA ILE A 55 14.52 -6.03 10.59
C ILE A 55 15.92 -6.26 11.10
N LEU A 56 16.05 -6.36 12.41
CA LEU A 56 17.28 -6.77 13.06
C LEU A 56 16.95 -7.90 14.04
N ASP A 57 17.62 -9.03 13.84
CA ASP A 57 17.59 -10.14 14.80
C ASP A 57 18.45 -9.78 16.02
N VAL A 58 17.91 -10.04 17.20
CA VAL A 58 18.56 -9.70 18.47
C VAL A 58 19.18 -10.95 19.07
N ASN A 59 20.46 -10.85 19.39
CA ASN A 59 21.27 -11.92 19.97
C ASN A 59 22.14 -11.37 21.11
N ASN A 60 22.95 -12.23 21.72
CA ASN A 60 23.78 -11.85 22.88
C ASN A 60 24.83 -10.77 22.58
N GLU A 61 25.20 -10.56 21.31
CA GLU A 61 26.23 -9.60 20.92
C GLU A 61 25.66 -8.19 20.75
N ASN A 62 24.45 -8.05 20.18
CA ASN A 62 23.86 -6.75 19.87
C ASN A 62 22.80 -6.28 20.88
N LYS A 63 22.27 -7.17 21.73
CA LYS A 63 21.16 -6.85 22.65
C LYS A 63 21.44 -5.66 23.55
N SER A 64 22.62 -5.59 24.16
CA SER A 64 23.00 -4.47 25.04
C SER A 64 23.10 -3.14 24.30
N ILE A 65 23.56 -3.17 23.05
CA ILE A 65 23.65 -2.01 22.16
C ILE A 65 22.24 -1.49 21.85
N ILE A 66 21.32 -2.38 21.46
CA ILE A 66 19.93 -2.03 21.13
C ILE A 66 19.23 -1.39 22.32
N ILE A 67 19.36 -1.97 23.52
CA ILE A 67 18.77 -1.41 24.74
C ILE A 67 19.30 0.01 25.02
N ASN A 68 20.61 0.22 24.84
CA ASN A 68 21.21 1.55 25.01
C ASN A 68 20.66 2.56 23.97
N LEU A 69 20.52 2.15 22.71
CA LEU A 69 19.95 3.02 21.67
C LEU A 69 18.49 3.39 21.95
N ILE A 70 17.68 2.45 22.45
CA ILE A 70 16.30 2.74 22.87
C ILE A 70 16.27 3.75 24.04
N GLU A 71 17.17 3.59 25.02
CA GLU A 71 17.23 4.51 26.16
C GLU A 71 17.69 5.92 25.74
N GLN A 72 18.58 6.04 24.74
CA GLN A 72 18.98 7.33 24.17
C GLN A 72 17.82 8.05 23.47
N GLU A 73 16.90 7.29 22.86
CA GLU A 73 15.74 7.85 22.14
C GLU A 73 14.52 8.08 23.03
N LYS A 74 14.57 7.67 24.30
CA LYS A 74 13.43 7.64 25.24
C LYS A 74 12.69 8.96 25.39
N GLU A 75 13.39 10.09 25.34
CA GLU A 75 12.77 11.43 25.45
C GLU A 75 11.90 11.79 24.23
N ASN A 76 12.16 11.16 23.07
CA ASN A 76 11.44 11.36 21.82
C ASN A 76 10.37 10.29 21.56
N ILE A 77 10.20 9.35 22.50
CA ILE A 77 9.24 8.25 22.37
C ILE A 77 7.89 8.66 22.95
N SER A 78 6.83 8.43 22.17
CA SER A 78 5.45 8.81 22.52
C SER A 78 4.78 7.90 23.56
N SER A 79 5.48 6.92 24.14
CA SER A 79 4.95 5.94 25.10
C SER A 79 5.59 6.08 26.50
N SER A 80 4.79 5.92 27.54
CA SER A 80 5.19 6.04 28.96
C SER A 80 5.45 4.71 29.68
N SER A 81 5.49 3.58 28.95
CA SER A 81 5.72 2.23 29.51
C SER A 81 7.15 1.72 29.29
N LYS A 82 7.48 0.56 29.88
CA LYS A 82 8.73 -0.17 29.62
C LYS A 82 8.87 -0.42 28.12
N LEU A 83 9.94 0.10 27.51
CA LEU A 83 10.15 0.11 26.06
C LEU A 83 10.88 -1.13 25.52
N TYR A 84 11.27 -2.05 26.39
CA TYR A 84 11.93 -3.31 26.02
C TYR A 84 11.67 -4.40 27.06
N CYS A 85 11.99 -5.64 26.71
CA CYS A 85 11.87 -6.83 27.57
C CYS A 85 13.21 -7.56 27.66
N ASP A 86 13.36 -8.44 28.66
CA ASP A 86 14.58 -9.23 28.83
C ASP A 86 14.71 -10.34 27.79
N SER A 87 13.64 -10.72 27.10
CA SER A 87 13.65 -11.77 26.07
C SER A 87 13.47 -11.24 24.64
N LEU A 88 13.92 -10.01 24.40
CA LEU A 88 13.96 -9.40 23.06
C LEU A 88 14.78 -10.27 22.09
N TYR A 89 14.15 -10.64 20.97
CA TYR A 89 14.79 -11.47 19.93
C TYR A 89 14.70 -10.87 18.52
N ARG A 90 13.84 -9.88 18.27
CA ARG A 90 13.70 -9.23 16.96
C ARG A 90 13.17 -7.81 17.11
N ILE A 91 13.67 -6.89 16.30
CA ILE A 91 13.11 -5.54 16.15
C ILE A 91 12.79 -5.29 14.69
N GLU A 92 11.63 -4.69 14.44
CA GLU A 92 11.19 -4.26 13.12
C GLU A 92 10.88 -2.77 13.14
N TYR A 93 11.13 -2.09 12.02
CA TYR A 93 10.63 -0.74 11.85
C TYR A 93 10.30 -0.40 10.40
N TYR A 94 9.52 0.66 10.25
CA TYR A 94 9.20 1.29 8.98
C TYR A 94 9.08 2.82 9.17
N ASN A 95 9.30 3.56 8.09
CA ASN A 95 9.19 5.02 8.10
C ASN A 95 7.71 5.42 8.03
N MET A 96 7.28 6.28 8.95
CA MET A 96 6.03 7.01 8.88
C MET A 96 6.26 8.35 8.18
N PHE A 97 5.42 8.68 7.22
CA PHE A 97 5.44 9.99 6.57
C PHE A 97 4.89 11.07 7.54
N PRO A 98 5.48 12.27 7.67
CA PRO A 98 6.65 12.78 6.95
C PRO A 98 8.02 12.52 7.62
N ASP A 99 8.12 12.44 8.96
CA ASP A 99 9.42 12.39 9.66
C ASP A 99 9.44 11.40 10.85
N GLY A 100 8.42 10.55 10.97
CA GLY A 100 8.31 9.60 12.08
C GLY A 100 8.87 8.23 11.73
N THR A 101 9.26 7.47 12.73
CA THR A 101 9.60 6.05 12.59
C THR A 101 8.84 5.24 13.61
N HIS A 102 8.27 4.12 13.16
CA HIS A 102 7.53 3.22 14.03
C HIS A 102 8.29 1.92 14.20
N TYR A 103 8.45 1.50 15.45
CA TYR A 103 9.18 0.32 15.87
C TYR A 103 8.23 -0.70 16.49
N THR A 104 8.52 -1.97 16.24
CA THR A 104 7.92 -3.11 16.91
C THR A 104 9.04 -4.01 17.43
N ILE A 105 9.08 -4.16 18.75
CA ILE A 105 10.00 -5.03 19.48
C ILE A 105 9.28 -6.33 19.80
N TYR A 106 9.88 -7.45 19.41
CA TYR A 106 9.34 -8.79 19.63
C TYR A 106 10.06 -9.46 20.79
N CYS A 107 9.27 -9.92 21.75
CA CYS A 107 9.69 -10.54 23.01
C CYS A 107 9.20 -11.99 23.05
N ASN A 108 9.98 -12.90 23.63
CA ASN A 108 9.53 -14.30 23.76
C ASN A 108 8.45 -14.47 24.84
N ASP A 109 8.55 -13.67 25.92
CA ASP A 109 7.72 -13.84 27.13
C ASP A 109 6.83 -12.63 27.44
N GLU A 110 6.88 -11.60 26.60
CA GLU A 110 6.05 -10.39 26.70
C GLU A 110 5.35 -10.16 25.35
N GLU A 111 4.24 -9.41 25.35
CA GLU A 111 3.61 -8.98 24.10
C GLU A 111 4.56 -8.05 23.32
N ASN A 112 4.35 -7.97 22.00
CA ASN A 112 5.16 -7.08 21.17
C ASN A 112 4.98 -5.63 21.62
N ILE A 113 6.10 -4.93 21.81
CA ILE A 113 6.12 -3.54 22.27
C ILE A 113 6.19 -2.63 21.04
N ASN A 114 5.17 -1.79 20.87
CA ASN A 114 5.09 -0.83 19.76
C ASN A 114 5.33 0.59 20.26
N PHE A 115 6.17 1.33 19.56
CA PHE A 115 6.39 2.74 19.84
C PHE A 115 6.81 3.50 18.59
N GLY A 116 6.55 4.80 18.60
CA GLY A 116 7.01 5.73 17.59
C GLY A 116 8.05 6.69 18.16
N ILE A 117 9.00 7.07 17.32
CA ILE A 117 9.88 8.21 17.55
C ILE A 117 9.40 9.33 16.63
N ASP A 118 9.06 10.47 17.22
CA ASP A 118 8.62 11.68 16.51
C ASP A 118 9.61 12.81 16.78
N LYS A 119 10.67 12.87 15.96
CA LYS A 119 11.71 13.90 16.08
C LYS A 119 12.26 14.31 14.72
N VAL A 120 12.64 15.59 14.63
CA VAL A 120 13.40 16.11 13.49
C VAL A 120 14.89 15.90 13.75
N GLY A 121 15.52 14.97 13.04
CA GLY A 121 16.96 14.70 13.16
C GLY A 121 17.34 13.23 12.98
N ASP A 122 18.59 12.91 13.32
CA ASP A 122 19.12 11.55 13.20
C ASP A 122 18.54 10.63 14.28
N ASP A 123 17.85 9.58 13.84
CA ASP A 123 17.43 8.46 14.67
C ASP A 123 18.56 7.43 14.72
N VAL A 124 19.17 7.28 15.90
CA VAL A 124 20.36 6.41 16.06
C VAL A 124 19.99 4.93 16.02
N LEU A 125 18.77 4.58 16.45
CA LEU A 125 18.27 3.20 16.40
C LEU A 125 17.97 2.80 14.95
N LYS A 126 17.31 3.67 14.19
CA LYS A 126 17.10 3.53 12.75
C LYS A 126 18.42 3.26 12.03
N ASN A 127 19.42 4.11 12.26
CA ASN A 127 20.71 4.00 11.58
C ASN A 127 21.40 2.67 11.90
N TYR A 128 21.38 2.25 13.17
CA TYR A 128 21.94 0.96 13.56
C TYR A 128 21.25 -0.23 12.88
N ILE A 129 19.92 -0.22 12.78
CA ILE A 129 19.17 -1.28 12.10
C ILE A 129 19.40 -1.23 10.59
N TYR A 130 19.56 -0.06 9.96
CA TYR A 130 19.98 0.02 8.54
C TYR A 130 21.35 -0.61 8.28
N GLU A 131 22.30 -0.41 9.20
CA GLU A 131 23.67 -0.91 9.04
C GLU A 131 23.80 -2.41 9.34
N ASN A 132 23.02 -2.94 10.28
CA ASN A 132 23.20 -4.29 10.83
C ASN A 132 22.01 -5.23 10.56
N GLY A 133 20.90 -4.70 10.09
CA GLY A 133 19.68 -5.45 9.78
C GLY A 133 19.57 -5.85 8.32
N PHE A 134 18.41 -6.41 7.98
CA PHE A 134 18.02 -6.78 6.63
C PHE A 134 16.64 -6.22 6.30
N THR A 135 16.30 -6.18 5.02
CA THR A 135 15.00 -5.67 4.55
C THR A 135 14.06 -6.82 4.20
N GLU A 136 12.81 -6.71 4.61
CA GLU A 136 11.73 -7.61 4.19
C GLU A 136 10.56 -6.80 3.64
N LEU A 137 9.94 -7.32 2.57
CA LEU A 137 8.70 -6.76 2.04
C LEU A 137 7.55 -7.53 2.65
N LYS A 138 6.70 -6.84 3.43
CA LYS A 138 5.50 -7.45 4.01
C LYS A 138 4.26 -6.85 3.39
N THR A 139 3.28 -7.71 3.13
CA THR A 139 1.94 -7.30 2.75
C THR A 139 1.20 -6.88 4.01
N LYS A 140 0.59 -5.70 4.01
CA LYS A 140 -0.35 -5.26 5.03
C LYS A 140 -1.78 -5.66 4.68
#